data_AF-U2JLC7-F1
#
_entry.id   AF-U2JLC7-F1
#
_cell.length_a   1.000
_cell.length_b   1.000
_cell.length_c   1.000
_cell.angle_alpha   90.00
_cell.angle_beta   90.00
_cell.angle_gamma   90.00
#
_symmetry.space_group_name_H-M   'P 1'
#
loop_
_entity.id
_entity.type
_entity.pdbx_description
1 polymer ?
#
loop_
_entity_poly.entity_id
_entity_poly.type
_entity_poly.pdbx_seq_one_letter_code
_entity_poly.pdbx_strand_id
1 'polypeptide(L)'
;MLNYHATFTKGTIEFRLFQFDRPENGKKNGLHAGQLKSYIQLCLALSELAKELRTASPKPQQHENPKFAMRTWLIRLGLVGEEFATARNFLTKNLSGNSAWRFGN
;
A
#
# COMPACT_ATOMS: atom_id res chain seq x y z
N MET A 1 6.61 -0.74 -12.56
CA MET A 1 7.48 -0.31 -13.67
C MET A 1 7.34 1.20 -13.80
N LEU A 2 8.30 1.96 -13.29
CA LEU A 2 8.31 3.44 -13.30
C LEU A 2 8.85 3.93 -14.65
N ASN A 3 8.14 4.85 -15.31
CA ASN A 3 8.63 5.49 -16.52
C ASN A 3 9.60 6.63 -16.16
N TYR A 4 10.88 6.30 -16.02
CA TYR A 4 11.92 7.25 -15.64
C TYR A 4 12.01 8.46 -16.58
N HIS A 5 11.74 8.28 -17.88
CA HIS A 5 11.81 9.37 -18.85
C HIS A 5 10.79 10.48 -18.53
N ALA A 6 9.54 10.12 -18.22
CA ALA A 6 8.50 11.09 -17.85
C ALA A 6 8.77 11.73 -16.47
N THR A 7 9.39 10.99 -15.55
CA THR A 7 9.73 11.50 -14.21
C THR A 7 10.82 12.58 -14.30
N PHE A 8 11.91 12.35 -15.03
CA PHE A 8 13.03 13.30 -15.10
C PHE A 8 12.77 14.50 -16.03
N THR A 9 11.90 14.35 -17.04
CA THR A 9 11.66 15.43 -18.03
C THR A 9 10.42 16.27 -17.72
N LYS A 10 9.37 15.67 -17.12
CA LYS A 10 8.08 16.34 -16.90
C LYS A 10 7.66 16.39 -15.43
N GLY A 11 8.42 15.78 -14.53
CA GLY A 11 8.07 15.71 -13.10
C GLY A 11 6.79 14.91 -12.82
N THR A 12 6.32 14.13 -13.79
CA THR A 12 5.07 13.37 -13.68
C THR A 12 5.31 11.94 -13.23
N ILE A 13 4.49 11.47 -12.29
CA ILE A 13 4.46 10.08 -11.85
C ILE A 13 3.31 9.37 -12.56
N GLU A 14 3.62 8.29 -13.29
CA GLU A 14 2.62 7.45 -13.94
C GLU A 14 2.38 6.18 -13.12
N PHE A 15 1.12 5.90 -12.77
CA PHE A 15 0.71 4.63 -12.19
C PHE A 15 0.10 3.74 -13.27
N ARG A 16 0.67 2.54 -13.46
CA ARG A 16 0.10 1.52 -14.34
C ARG A 16 -0.47 0.38 -13.52
N LEU A 17 -1.71 0.05 -13.80
CA LEU A 17 -2.45 -1.02 -13.16
C LEU A 17 -2.44 -2.24 -14.08
N PHE A 18 -1.96 -3.37 -13.58
CA PHE A 18 -2.09 -4.65 -14.27
C PHE A 18 -3.05 -5.52 -13.46
N GLN A 19 -3.99 -6.14 -14.16
CA GLN A 19 -5.08 -6.99 -13.70
C GLN A 19 -4.85 -7.70 -12.35
N PHE A 20 -5.81 -7.58 -11.42
CA PHE A 20 -5.61 -7.99 -10.04
C PHE A 20 -5.93 -9.45 -9.75
N ASP A 21 -7.14 -9.91 -10.08
CA ASP A 21 -7.56 -11.26 -9.71
C ASP A 21 -7.71 -12.15 -10.95
N ARG A 22 -7.36 -13.42 -10.76
CA ARG A 22 -7.55 -14.47 -11.76
C ARG A 22 -9.04 -14.63 -12.07
N PRO A 23 -9.41 -14.94 -13.32
CA PRO A 23 -10.78 -15.29 -13.64
C PRO A 23 -11.23 -16.50 -12.81
N GLU A 24 -12.25 -16.32 -11.97
CA GLU A 24 -12.84 -17.38 -11.15
C GLU A 24 -14.36 -17.16 -11.02
N ASN A 25 -15.11 -18.24 -10.81
CA ASN A 25 -16.57 -18.19 -10.56
C ASN A 25 -17.37 -17.42 -11.64
N GLY A 26 -17.03 -17.59 -12.92
CA GLY A 26 -17.72 -16.94 -14.04
C GLY A 26 -17.36 -15.47 -14.28
N LYS A 27 -16.48 -14.87 -13.46
CA LYS A 27 -15.95 -13.53 -13.71
C LYS A 27 -14.86 -13.61 -14.78
N LYS A 28 -15.09 -12.94 -15.91
CA LYS A 28 -14.12 -12.89 -17.02
C LYS A 28 -12.80 -12.24 -16.62
N ASN A 29 -12.85 -11.24 -15.73
CA ASN A 29 -11.73 -10.51 -15.16
C ASN A 29 -12.09 -10.10 -13.73
N GLY A 30 -11.14 -10.14 -12.79
CA GLY A 30 -11.36 -9.71 -11.41
C GLY A 30 -10.74 -8.35 -11.12
N LEU A 31 -11.57 -7.31 -11.17
CA LEU A 31 -11.22 -5.98 -10.67
C LEU A 31 -12.17 -5.66 -9.51
N HIS A 32 -11.69 -5.88 -8.28
CA HIS A 32 -12.43 -5.48 -7.09
C HIS A 32 -12.27 -3.97 -6.85
N ALA A 33 -13.38 -3.21 -6.87
CA ALA A 33 -13.36 -1.76 -6.74
C ALA A 33 -12.65 -1.26 -5.46
N GLY A 34 -12.86 -1.95 -4.33
CA GLY A 34 -12.20 -1.63 -3.06
C GLY A 34 -10.68 -1.81 -3.13
N GLN A 35 -10.20 -2.81 -3.85
CA GLN A 35 -8.78 -3.11 -4.01
C GLN A 35 -8.12 -2.07 -4.92
N LEU A 36 -8.76 -1.73 -6.05
CA LEU A 36 -8.31 -0.66 -6.93
C LEU A 36 -8.18 0.67 -6.17
N LYS A 37 -9.24 1.06 -5.44
CA LYS A 37 -9.24 2.27 -4.61
C LYS A 37 -8.08 2.26 -3.62
N SER A 38 -7.85 1.13 -2.95
CA SER A 38 -6.79 0.97 -1.94
C SER A 38 -5.39 1.17 -2.53
N TYR A 39 -5.13 0.63 -3.73
CA TYR A 39 -3.84 0.82 -4.40
C TYR A 39 -3.64 2.25 -4.88
N ILE A 40 -4.68 2.90 -5.41
CA ILE A 40 -4.61 4.32 -5.78
C ILE A 40 -4.30 5.17 -4.54
N GLN A 41 -4.99 4.94 -3.42
CA GLN A 41 -4.74 5.64 -2.16
C GLN A 41 -3.30 5.45 -1.67
N LEU A 42 -2.76 4.23 -1.75
CA LEU A 42 -1.36 3.96 -1.40
C LEU A 42 -0.39 4.75 -2.30
N CYS A 43 -0.61 4.73 -3.61
CA CYS A 43 0.22 5.42 -4.59
C CYS A 43 0.25 6.94 -4.36
N LEU A 44 -0.90 7.55 -4.09
CA LEU A 44 -1.01 8.97 -3.79
C LEU A 44 -0.29 9.31 -2.48
N ALA A 45 -0.54 8.55 -1.41
CA ALA A 45 0.08 8.80 -0.11
C ALA A 45 1.60 8.63 -0.14
N LEU A 46 2.10 7.63 -0.88
CA LEU A 46 3.54 7.44 -1.11
C LEU A 46 4.18 8.62 -1.87
N SER A 47 3.48 9.14 -2.87
CA SER A 47 3.97 10.28 -3.65
C SER A 47 4.05 11.54 -2.80
N GLU A 48 3.07 11.76 -1.93
CA GLU A 48 3.10 12.88 -1.00
C GLU A 48 4.23 12.73 0.02
N LEU A 49 4.35 11.54 0.63
CA LEU A 49 5.44 11.27 1.57
C LEU A 49 6.82 11.48 0.92
N ALA A 50 7.01 11.06 -0.33
CA ALA A 50 8.27 11.22 -1.05
C ALA A 50 8.68 12.69 -1.26
N LYS A 51 7.71 13.63 -1.32
CA LYS A 51 7.99 15.07 -1.41
C LYS A 51 8.50 15.65 -0.09
N GLU A 52 8.05 15.09 1.04
CA GLU A 52 8.38 15.60 2.37
C GLU A 52 9.60 14.90 2.99
N LEU A 53 9.85 13.64 2.63
CA LEU A 53 10.88 12.82 3.26
C LEU A 53 12.29 13.29 2.90
N ARG A 54 13.07 13.73 3.90
CA ARG A 54 14.46 14.19 3.70
C ARG A 54 15.50 13.09 3.89
N THR A 55 15.21 12.10 4.72
CA THR A 55 16.17 11.06 5.12
C THR A 55 15.46 9.74 5.39
N ALA A 56 16.13 8.62 5.12
CA ALA A 56 15.70 7.31 5.56
C ALA A 56 16.40 6.91 6.86
N SER A 57 15.68 6.24 7.77
CA SER A 57 16.27 5.69 9.00
C SER A 57 17.04 4.40 8.69
N PRO A 58 18.27 4.22 9.20
CA PRO A 58 19.02 2.97 9.06
C PRO A 58 18.58 1.90 10.07
N LYS A 59 17.73 2.25 11.05
CA LYS A 59 17.26 1.30 12.06
C LYS A 59 16.52 0.14 11.39
N PRO A 60 16.82 -1.12 11.78
CA PRO A 60 16.10 -2.27 11.27
C PRO A 60 14.59 -2.15 11.48
N GLN A 61 13.82 -2.60 10.49
CA GLN A 61 12.37 -2.65 10.59
C GLN A 61 11.92 -3.76 11.55
N GLN A 62 10.69 -3.66 12.04
CA GLN A 62 10.10 -4.74 12.83
C GLN A 62 9.75 -5.91 11.90
N HIS A 63 10.10 -7.13 12.32
CA HIS A 63 9.96 -8.35 11.52
C HIS A 63 9.11 -9.43 12.20
N GLU A 64 8.84 -9.28 13.50
CA GLU A 64 8.18 -10.29 14.32
C GLU A 64 6.72 -10.51 13.91
N ASN A 65 6.04 -9.44 13.51
CA ASN A 65 4.67 -9.49 13.00
C ASN A 65 4.53 -8.56 11.78
N PRO A 66 4.58 -9.09 10.54
CA PRO A 66 4.56 -8.27 9.34
C PRO A 66 3.21 -7.55 9.16
N LYS A 67 2.08 -8.15 9.58
CA LYS A 67 0.77 -7.50 9.52
C LYS A 67 0.70 -6.27 10.43
N PHE A 68 1.18 -6.40 11.67
CA PHE A 68 1.23 -5.28 12.63
C PHE A 68 2.18 -4.17 12.14
N ALA A 69 3.38 -4.55 11.68
CA ALA A 69 4.38 -3.61 11.17
C ALA A 69 3.83 -2.81 9.97
N MET A 70 3.22 -3.51 9.00
CA MET A 70 2.61 -2.86 7.83
C MET A 70 1.47 -1.92 8.24
N ARG A 71 0.58 -2.34 9.14
CA ARG A 71 -0.50 -1.47 9.62
C ARG A 71 0.04 -0.18 10.26
N THR A 72 1.04 -0.29 11.13
CA THR A 72 1.66 0.86 11.80
C THR A 72 2.32 1.78 10.79
N TRP A 73 2.97 1.22 9.77
CA TRP A 73 3.56 1.99 8.68
C TRP A 73 2.51 2.71 7.83
N LEU A 74 1.37 2.07 7.50
CA LEU A 74 0.28 2.72 6.77
C LEU A 74 -0.35 3.89 7.56
N ILE A 75 -0.43 3.77 8.88
CA ILE A 75 -0.87 4.87 9.76
C ILE A 75 0.12 6.04 9.69
N ARG A 76 1.43 5.76 9.74
CA ARG A 76 2.48 6.79 9.58
C ARG A 76 2.47 7.44 8.19
N LEU A 77 2.02 6.70 7.17
CA LEU A 77 1.84 7.21 5.81
C LEU A 77 0.61 8.13 5.67
N GLY A 78 -0.24 8.22 6.71
CA GLY A 78 -1.44 9.07 6.72
C GLY A 78 -2.76 8.36 6.42
N LEU A 79 -2.77 7.03 6.27
CA LEU A 79 -4.00 6.26 6.05
C LEU A 79 -4.72 6.01 7.40
N VAL A 80 -5.16 7.08 8.06
CA VAL A 80 -5.82 7.11 9.37
C VAL A 80 -7.31 7.43 9.20
N GLY A 81 -8.19 6.81 9.98
CA GLY A 81 -9.64 7.03 9.87
C GLY A 81 -10.40 5.87 9.20
N GLU A 82 -11.72 5.98 9.18
CA GLU A 82 -12.63 4.94 8.65
C GLU A 82 -12.58 4.87 7.11
N GLU A 83 -12.36 5.99 6.44
CA GLU A 83 -12.28 6.12 4.99
C GLU A 83 -11.10 5.33 4.37
N PHE A 84 -10.09 5.01 5.19
CA PHE A 84 -8.95 4.16 4.83
C PHE A 84 -9.02 2.75 5.45
N ALA A 85 -10.09 2.38 6.14
CA ALA A 85 -10.23 1.05 6.74
C ALA A 85 -10.15 -0.05 5.67
N THR A 86 -10.81 0.15 4.54
CA THR A 86 -10.74 -0.74 3.37
C THR A 86 -9.31 -0.87 2.85
N ALA A 87 -8.58 0.25 2.72
CA ALA A 87 -7.20 0.26 2.27
C ALA A 87 -6.26 -0.50 3.22
N ARG A 88 -6.36 -0.22 4.53
CA ARG A 88 -5.57 -0.94 5.53
C ARG A 88 -5.87 -2.44 5.50
N ASN A 89 -7.13 -2.85 5.29
CA ASN A 89 -7.47 -4.26 5.16
C ASN A 89 -6.83 -4.89 3.90
N PHE A 90 -7.07 -4.33 2.71
CA PHE A 90 -6.53 -4.89 1.47
C PHE A 90 -5.01 -4.96 1.43
N LEU A 91 -4.33 -3.98 2.02
CA LEU A 91 -2.86 -3.91 2.04
C LEU A 91 -2.23 -4.81 3.12
N THR A 92 -3.02 -5.35 4.05
CA THR A 92 -2.51 -6.19 5.14
C THR A 92 -3.08 -7.62 5.16
N LYS A 93 -4.16 -7.90 4.43
CA LYS A 93 -4.87 -9.20 4.46
C LYS A 93 -3.99 -10.41 4.14
N ASN A 94 -3.00 -10.24 3.28
CA ASN A 94 -2.09 -11.32 2.85
C ASN A 94 -0.85 -11.46 3.73
N LEU A 95 -0.72 -10.66 4.80
CA LEU A 95 0.40 -10.73 5.73
C LEU A 95 0.06 -11.66 6.90
N SER A 96 1.06 -12.40 7.39
CA SER A 96 0.93 -13.25 8.56
C SER A 96 0.86 -12.43 9.86
N GLY A 97 0.29 -13.03 10.91
CA GLY A 97 0.17 -12.44 12.24
C GLY A 97 -1.09 -11.60 12.45
N ASN A 98 -1.11 -10.90 13.58
CA ASN A 98 -2.21 -10.09 14.08
C ASN A 98 -2.02 -8.60 13.73
N SER A 99 -3.11 -7.85 13.51
CA SER A 99 -3.00 -6.41 13.22
C SER A 99 -2.96 -5.50 14.45
N ALA A 100 -3.38 -5.99 15.61
CA ALA A 100 -3.53 -5.22 16.85
C ALA A 100 -2.28 -5.29 17.75
N TRP A 101 -1.58 -6.43 17.75
CA TRP A 101 -0.48 -6.69 18.70
C TRP A 101 0.84 -6.97 17.99
N ARG A 102 1.93 -6.41 18.51
CA ARG A 102 3.29 -6.68 18.02
C ARG A 102 3.77 -8.08 18.42
N PHE A 103 3.46 -8.49 19.64
CA PHE A 103 3.82 -9.78 20.23
C PHE A 103 2.55 -10.44 20.77
N GLY A 104 2.34 -11.72 20.46
CA GLY A 104 1.12 -12.46 20.78
C GLY A 104 0.43 -12.95 19.51
N ASN A 105 0.05 -14.24 19.51
CA ASN A 105 -0.62 -14.93 18.40
C ASN A 105 -1.89 -14.21 17.92
#